data_AF-A0A1W2EY18-F1
#
_entry.id   AF-A0A1W2EY18-F1
#
_cell.length_a   1.000
_cell.length_b   1.000
_cell.length_c   1.000
_cell.angle_alpha   90.00
_cell.angle_beta   90.00
_cell.angle_gamma   90.00
#
_symmetry.space_group_name_H-M   'P 1'
#
loop_
_entity.id
_entity.type
_entity.pdbx_description
1 polymer ?
#
loop_
_entity_poly.entity_id
_entity_poly.type
_entity_poly.pdbx_seq_one_letter_code
_entity_poly.pdbx_strand_id
1 'polypeptide(L)' 'MWGLSHTEDVQYLRVFIGRIRAKLKYDAAAPRFILNEPGVGYRFIGEPS' A
#
# COMPACT_ATOMS: atom_id res chain seq x y z
N MET A 1 9.22 -4.33 -8.87
CA MET A 1 8.73 -3.14 -8.13
C MET A 1 7.85 -2.34 -9.08
N TRP A 2 6.58 -2.12 -8.74
CA TRP A 2 5.70 -1.23 -9.51
C TRP A 2 6.14 0.22 -9.27
N GLY A 3 7.20 0.63 -9.96
CA GLY A 3 7.79 1.97 -9.86
C GLY A 3 7.09 3.01 -10.75
N LEU A 4 7.58 4.25 -10.68
CA LEU A 4 7.06 5.51 -11.26
C LEU A 4 6.63 5.50 -12.75
N SER A 5 6.83 4.42 -13.51
CA SER A 5 6.58 4.37 -14.95
C SER A 5 5.14 4.05 -15.37
N HIS A 6 4.20 3.79 -14.45
CA HIS A 6 2.83 3.41 -14.81
C HIS A 6 1.77 4.21 -14.03
N THR A 7 1.50 5.45 -14.44
CA THR A 7 0.56 6.36 -13.77
C THR A 7 -0.87 5.78 -13.63
N GLU A 8 -1.36 5.02 -14.61
CA GLU A 8 -2.65 4.31 -14.51
C GLU A 8 -2.62 3.19 -13.47
N ASP A 9 -1.51 2.46 -13.40
CA ASP A 9 -1.29 1.36 -12.45
C ASP A 9 -1.20 1.90 -11.00
N VAL A 10 -0.74 3.14 -10.81
CA VAL A 10 -0.73 3.80 -9.50
C VAL A 10 -2.15 4.04 -8.94
N GLN A 11 -3.10 4.44 -9.78
CA GLN A 11 -4.49 4.63 -9.34
C GLN A 11 -5.15 3.30 -8.99
N TYR A 12 -4.94 2.29 -9.83
CA TYR A 12 -5.40 0.93 -9.57
C TYR A 12 -4.81 0.39 -8.25
N LEU A 13 -3.51 0.53 -8.06
CA LEU A 13 -2.79 0.07 -6.87
C LEU A 13 -3.32 0.73 -5.61
N ARG A 14 -3.59 2.05 -5.63
CA ARG A 14 -4.18 2.75 -4.47
C ARG A 14 -5.53 2.17 -4.08
N VAL A 15 -6.42 1.93 -5.06
CA VAL A 15 -7.74 1.32 -4.82
C VAL A 15 -7.59 -0.10 -4.28
N PHE A 16 -6.69 -0.88 -4.86
CA PHE A 16 -6.43 -2.26 -4.46
C PHE A 16 -5.89 -2.35 -3.02
N ILE A 17 -4.91 -1.52 -2.65
CA ILE A 17 -4.39 -1.44 -1.28
C ILE A 17 -5.47 -0.98 -0.30
N GLY A 18 -6.35 -0.06 -0.70
CA GLY A 18 -7.52 0.33 0.10
C GLY A 18 -8.44 -0.86 0.41
N ARG A 19 -8.72 -1.72 -0.58
CA ARG A 19 -9.51 -2.94 -0.39
C ARG A 19 -8.83 -3.95 0.54
N ILE A 20 -7.51 -4.10 0.43
CA ILE A 20 -6.74 -4.99 1.33
C ILE A 20 -6.82 -4.48 2.77
N ARG A 21 -6.62 -3.18 3.00
CA ARG A 21 -6.72 -2.56 4.32
C ARG A 21 -8.10 -2.75 4.95
N ALA A 22 -9.17 -2.59 4.16
CA ALA A 22 -10.53 -2.84 4.61
C ALA A 22 -10.75 -4.30 5.06
N LYS A 23 -10.24 -5.28 4.30
CA LYS A 23 -10.32 -6.70 4.67
C LYS A 23 -9.54 -7.02 5.95
N LEU A 24 -8.37 -6.39 6.11
CA LEU A 24 -7.50 -6.57 7.27
C LEU A 24 -7.86 -5.67 8.47
N LYS A 25 -8.89 -4.83 8.33
CA LYS A 25 -9.44 -3.94 9.38
C LYS A 25 -8.39 -3.07 10.08
N TYR A 26 -7.48 -2.44 9.31
CA TYR A 26 -6.52 -1.47 9.87
C TYR A 26 -6.46 -0.17 9.07
N ASP A 27 -6.08 0.91 9.77
CA ASP A 27 -6.01 2.26 9.22
C ASP A 27 -4.72 2.50 8.42
N ALA A 28 -4.84 3.24 7.33
CA ALA A 28 -3.70 3.78 6.58
C ALA A 28 -2.78 4.68 7.42
N ALA A 29 -3.35 5.40 8.40
CA ALA A 29 -2.62 6.29 9.31
C ALA A 29 -1.84 5.52 10.39
N ALA A 30 -2.20 4.26 10.64
CA ALA A 30 -1.51 3.37 11.58
C ALA A 30 -1.17 2.04 10.88
N PRO A 31 -0.24 2.06 9.90
CA PRO A 31 0.03 0.91 9.05
C PRO A 31 0.66 -0.24 9.84
N ARG A 32 0.02 -1.41 9.81
CA ARG A 32 0.55 -2.65 10.43
C ARG A 32 1.24 -3.57 9.45
N PHE A 33 0.72 -3.66 8.22
CA PHE A 33 1.20 -4.62 7.22
C PHE A 33 1.71 -3.96 5.93
N ILE A 34 1.16 -2.79 5.57
CA ILE A 34 1.48 -2.10 4.32
C ILE A 34 1.81 -0.64 4.61
N LEU A 35 3.06 -0.28 4.38
CA LEU A 35 3.58 1.08 4.51
C LEU A 35 3.44 1.84 3.18
N ASN A 36 3.12 3.13 3.26
CA ASN A 36 3.23 4.03 2.12
C ASN A 36 4.66 4.57 2.04
N GLU A 37 5.32 4.39 0.91
CA GLU A 37 6.69 4.82 0.66
C GLU A 37 6.68 5.96 -0.40
N PRO A 38 6.82 7.22 0.02
CA PRO A 38 6.72 8.37 -0.87
C PRO A 38 7.70 8.28 -2.05
N GLY A 39 7.20 8.53 -3.26
CA GLY A 39 7.99 8.45 -4.49
C GLY A 39 8.31 7.02 -4.96
N VAL A 40 7.94 5.99 -4.20
CA VAL A 40 8.22 4.58 -4.52
C VAL A 40 6.92 3.78 -4.70
N GLY A 41 5.99 3.86 -3.75
CA GLY A 41 4.73 3.12 -3.79
C GLY A 41 4.36 2.54 -2.42
N TYR A 42 4.01 1.25 -2.38
CA TYR A 42 3.64 0.55 -1.15
C TYR A 42 4.62 -0.57 -0.83
N ARG A 43 4.96 -0.72 0.44
CA ARG A 43 5.85 -1.77 0.94
C ARG A 43 5.12 -2.67 1.92
N PHE A 44 5.18 -3.99 1.70
CA PHE A 44 4.73 -4.95 2.69
C PHE A 44 5.81 -5.10 3.77
N ILE A 45 5.43 -4.93 5.03
CA ILE A 45 6.38 -4.92 6.17
C ILE A 45 6.24 -6.14 7.09
N GLY A 46 5.24 -7.00 6.88
CA GLY A 46 4.96 -8.12 7.80
C GLY A 46 4.60 -7.62 9.21
N GLU A 47 4.22 -8.52 10.11
CA GLU A 47 4.01 -8.15 11.52
C GLU A 47 5.39 -7.83 12.13
N PRO A 48 5.59 -6.67 12.79
CA PRO A 48 6.85 -6.39 13.46
C PRO A 48 7.05 -7.42 14.57
N SER A 49 8.17 -8.13 14.52
CA SER A 49 8.67 -8.98 15.62
C SER A 49 9.12 -8.14 16.80
#